data_AF-A0A956I9G0-F1
#
_entry.id   AF-A0A956I9G0-F1
#
_cell.length_a   1.000
_cell.length_b   1.000
_cell.length_c   1.000
_cell.angle_alpha   90.00
_cell.angle_beta   90.00
_cell.angle_gamma   90.00
#
_symmetry.space_group_name_H-M   'P 1'
#
loop_
_entity.id
_entity.type
_entity.pdbx_description
1 polymer ?
#
loop_
_entity_poly.entity_id
_entity_poly.type
_entity_poly.pdbx_seq_one_letter_code
_entity_poly.pdbx_strand_id
1 'polypeptide(L)'
;MKLRREWVTPLTGGAFLLVAVTGVLMFFHVDRGLNKVAHEWLGWVLVAAVALHVVTNARALGKHLKTRRGQALVAVFVVLLGASFYSPPREGDGGPPFVAPVAALAGAPMATLAEVAGLSEDEVRARLRNAGFDGDAPNVTAAVGREPRM
;
A
#
# COMPACT_ATOMS: atom_id res chain seq x y z
N MET A 1 3.27 19.19 33.80
CA MET A 1 1.99 18.58 34.22
C MET A 1 2.17 17.08 34.33
N LYS A 2 1.92 16.45 35.50
CA LYS A 2 1.98 14.99 35.61
C LYS A 2 0.77 14.43 34.88
N LEU A 3 0.98 13.86 33.70
CA LEU A 3 -0.07 13.19 32.97
C LEU A 3 -0.57 12.01 33.82
N ARG A 4 -1.85 12.02 34.17
CA ARG A 4 -2.41 11.01 35.06
C ARG A 4 -2.76 9.77 34.26
N ARG A 5 -2.23 8.63 34.71
CA ARG A 5 -2.46 7.29 34.11
C ARG A 5 -3.95 6.97 33.93
N GLU A 6 -4.80 7.55 34.77
CA GLU A 6 -6.27 7.44 34.72
C GLU A 6 -6.89 7.91 33.40
N TRP A 7 -6.22 8.79 32.64
CA TRP A 7 -6.67 9.24 31.32
C TRP A 7 -5.99 8.47 30.17
N VAL A 8 -4.75 8.03 30.38
CA VAL A 8 -3.95 7.40 29.32
C VAL A 8 -4.52 6.04 28.92
N THR A 9 -4.87 5.21 29.90
CA THR A 9 -5.44 3.88 29.63
C THR A 9 -6.80 3.93 28.93
N PRO A 10 -7.81 4.70 29.38
CA PRO A 10 -9.08 4.78 28.65
C PRO A 10 -8.93 5.43 27.26
N LEU A 11 -8.04 6.41 27.10
CA LEU A 11 -7.72 6.96 25.78
C LEU A 11 -7.16 5.89 24.85
N THR A 12 -6.20 5.09 25.34
CA THR A 12 -5.60 4.00 24.57
C THR A 12 -6.64 2.94 24.21
N GLY A 13 -7.49 2.55 25.17
CA GLY A 13 -8.55 1.56 24.95
C GLY A 13 -9.61 2.02 23.96
N GLY A 14 -10.07 3.27 24.07
CA GLY A 14 -11.04 3.86 23.16
C GLY A 14 -10.50 4.01 21.73
N ALA A 15 -9.27 4.52 21.58
CA ALA A 15 -8.61 4.63 20.29
C ALA A 15 -8.38 3.23 19.66
N PHE A 16 -7.98 2.24 20.47
CA PHE A 16 -7.79 0.87 20.01
C PHE A 16 -9.09 0.27 19.50
N LEU A 17 -10.19 0.39 20.25
CA LEU A 17 -11.49 -0.14 19.86
C LEU A 17 -11.93 0.43 18.51
N LEU A 18 -11.79 1.74 18.31
CA LEU A 18 -12.20 2.40 17.08
C LEU A 18 -11.37 1.92 15.88
N VAL A 19 -10.04 1.91 16.00
CA VAL A 19 -9.14 1.46 14.93
C VAL A 19 -9.32 -0.04 14.65
N ALA A 20 -9.53 -0.86 15.67
CA ALA A 20 -9.76 -2.30 15.52
C ALA A 20 -11.07 -2.58 14.78
N VAL A 21 -12.19 -1.96 15.18
CA VAL A 21 -13.48 -2.14 14.50
C VAL A 21 -13.41 -1.68 13.05
N THR A 22 -12.86 -0.49 12.79
CA THR A 22 -12.70 0.02 11.42
C THR A 22 -11.79 -0.87 10.58
N GLY A 23 -10.70 -1.39 11.15
CA GLY A 23 -9.81 -2.34 10.47
C GLY A 23 -10.49 -3.66 10.11
N VAL A 24 -11.30 -4.22 11.02
CA VAL A 24 -12.09 -5.43 10.74
C VAL A 24 -13.11 -5.19 9.63
N LEU A 25 -13.81 -4.03 9.67
CA LEU A 25 -14.76 -3.67 8.62
C LEU A 25 -14.08 -3.57 7.24
N MET A 26 -12.91 -2.95 7.16
CA MET A 26 -12.13 -2.83 5.93
C MET A 26 -11.61 -4.18 5.44
N PHE A 27 -11.18 -5.07 6.34
CA PHE A 27 -10.73 -6.41 5.98
C PHE A 27 -11.83 -7.20 5.24
N PHE A 28 -13.07 -7.13 5.72
CA PHE A 28 -14.22 -7.77 5.08
C PHE A 28 -14.87 -6.93 3.97
N HIS A 29 -14.32 -5.76 3.62
CA HIS A 29 -14.86 -4.83 2.62
C HIS A 29 -16.31 -4.38 2.92
N VAL A 30 -16.68 -4.35 4.20
CA VAL A 30 -18.00 -3.88 4.68
C VAL A 30 -17.90 -2.46 5.22
N ASP A 31 -16.76 -1.80 5.04
CA ASP A 31 -16.56 -0.40 5.41
C ASP A 31 -17.41 0.54 4.56
N ARG A 32 -17.89 1.63 5.16
CA ARG A 32 -18.76 2.64 4.52
C ARG A 32 -18.44 4.03 5.03
N GLY A 33 -18.71 5.04 4.22
CA GLY A 33 -18.62 6.45 4.62
C GLY A 33 -17.23 6.81 5.14
N LEU A 34 -17.15 7.23 6.40
CA LEU A 34 -15.92 7.73 7.03
C LEU A 34 -15.01 6.62 7.60
N ASN A 35 -15.35 5.33 7.48
CA ASN A 35 -14.58 4.25 8.13
C ASN A 35 -13.10 4.24 7.75
N LYS A 36 -12.78 4.34 6.45
CA LYS A 36 -11.38 4.37 5.97
C LYS A 36 -10.63 5.60 6.49
N VAL A 37 -11.23 6.78 6.35
CA VAL A 37 -10.66 8.05 6.82
C VAL A 37 -10.43 8.00 8.33
N ALA A 38 -11.40 7.50 9.08
CA ALA A 38 -11.30 7.32 10.52
C ALA A 38 -10.16 6.36 10.87
N HIS A 39 -10.01 5.23 10.18
CA HIS A 39 -8.94 4.27 10.42
C HIS A 39 -7.55 4.89 10.21
N GLU A 40 -7.36 5.59 9.09
CA GLU A 40 -6.08 6.21 8.73
C GLU A 40 -5.70 7.33 9.72
N TRP A 41 -6.62 8.23 10.05
CA TRP A 41 -6.32 9.39 10.91
C TRP A 41 -6.33 9.06 12.39
N LEU A 42 -7.29 8.25 12.87
CA LEU A 42 -7.35 7.84 14.27
C LEU A 42 -6.29 6.77 14.59
N GLY A 43 -5.73 6.11 13.58
CA GLY A 43 -4.51 5.32 13.72
C GLY A 43 -3.35 6.13 14.31
N TRP A 44 -3.16 7.39 13.89
CA TRP A 44 -2.14 8.28 14.49
C TRP A 44 -2.43 8.62 15.94
N VAL A 45 -3.71 8.81 16.29
CA VAL A 45 -4.13 9.04 17.68
C VAL A 45 -3.81 7.80 18.52
N LEU A 46 -4.07 6.59 18.02
CA LEU A 46 -3.71 5.35 18.69
C LEU A 46 -2.19 5.22 18.88
N VAL A 47 -1.38 5.53 17.88
CA VAL A 47 0.08 5.52 18.00
C VAL A 47 0.56 6.44 19.12
N ALA A 48 0.05 7.68 19.15
CA ALA A 48 0.39 8.63 20.20
C ALA A 48 -0.06 8.15 21.59
N ALA A 49 -1.29 7.64 21.70
CA ALA A 49 -1.83 7.11 22.95
C ALA A 49 -1.03 5.90 23.48
N VAL A 50 -0.64 4.98 22.60
CA VAL A 50 0.19 3.81 22.95
C VAL A 50 1.59 4.25 23.37
N ALA A 51 2.22 5.18 22.65
CA ALA A 51 3.53 5.70 23.04
C ALA A 51 3.48 6.30 24.46
N LEU A 52 2.44 7.07 24.75
CA LEU A 52 2.19 7.64 26.07
C LEU A 52 1.94 6.58 27.13
N HIS A 53 1.17 5.54 26.79
CA HIS A 53 0.92 4.38 27.65
C HIS A 53 2.23 3.65 27.98
N VAL A 54 3.10 3.43 26.99
CA VAL A 54 4.41 2.79 27.17
C VAL A 54 5.32 3.63 28.07
N VAL A 55 5.48 4.93 27.79
CA VAL A 55 6.35 5.82 28.57
C VAL A 55 5.88 5.89 30.03
N THR A 56 4.58 6.07 30.25
CA THR A 56 4.02 6.13 31.61
C THR A 56 4.04 4.80 32.35
N ASN A 57 4.23 3.67 31.66
CA ASN A 57 4.29 2.32 32.22
C ASN A 57 5.62 1.59 31.97
N ALA A 58 6.69 2.31 31.62
CA ALA A 58 7.96 1.73 31.17
C ALA A 58 8.58 0.74 32.17
N ARG A 59 8.47 1.02 33.48
CA ARG A 59 8.98 0.10 34.53
C ARG A 59 8.23 -1.23 34.57
N ALA A 60 6.91 -1.22 34.36
CA ALA A 60 6.11 -2.44 34.33
C ALA A 60 6.41 -3.24 33.06
N LEU A 61 6.44 -2.55 31.91
CA LEU A 61 6.82 -3.17 30.64
C LEU A 61 8.21 -3.81 30.71
N GLY A 62 9.21 -3.10 31.25
CA GLY A 62 10.57 -3.62 31.41
C GLY A 62 10.63 -4.88 32.28
N LYS A 63 9.74 -5.05 33.27
CA LYS A 63 9.66 -6.31 34.04
C LYS A 63 9.13 -7.46 33.18
N HIS A 64 8.09 -7.23 32.39
CA HIS A 64 7.55 -8.25 31.49
C HIS A 64 8.57 -8.67 30.41
N LEU A 65 9.31 -7.71 29.86
CA LEU A 65 10.35 -7.95 28.85
C LEU A 65 11.58 -8.72 29.37
N LYS A 66 11.77 -8.81 30.70
CA LYS A 66 12.84 -9.63 31.29
C LYS A 66 12.44 -11.10 31.44
N THR A 67 11.15 -11.43 31.26
CA THR A 67 10.68 -12.82 31.35
C THR A 67 10.84 -13.52 30.00
N ARG A 68 11.17 -14.83 30.02
CA ARG A 68 11.24 -15.63 28.78
C ARG A 68 9.95 -15.57 27.95
N ARG A 69 8.79 -15.59 28.63
CA ARG A 69 7.47 -15.47 27.97
C ARG A 69 7.29 -14.13 27.28
N GLY A 70 7.64 -13.03 27.96
CA GLY A 70 7.57 -11.69 27.37
C GLY A 70 8.51 -11.53 26.17
N GLN A 71 9.74 -12.04 26.28
CA GLN A 71 10.69 -12.05 25.17
C GLN A 71 10.20 -12.87 23.98
N ALA A 72 9.65 -14.07 24.23
CA ALA A 72 9.10 -14.92 23.18
C ALA A 72 7.93 -14.24 22.44
N LEU A 73 7.01 -13.59 23.16
CA LEU A 73 5.90 -12.86 22.55
C LEU A 73 6.40 -11.70 21.67
N VAL A 74 7.35 -10.89 22.16
CA VAL A 74 7.94 -9.82 21.36
C VAL A 74 8.64 -10.36 20.13
N ALA A 75 9.41 -11.44 20.27
CA ALA A 75 10.11 -12.07 19.14
C ALA A 75 9.13 -12.53 18.06
N VAL A 76 8.01 -13.17 18.44
CA VAL A 76 6.96 -13.58 17.50
C VAL A 76 6.40 -12.37 16.73
N PHE A 77 6.02 -11.29 17.41
CA PHE A 77 5.49 -10.11 16.73
C PHE A 77 6.53 -9.40 15.84
N VAL A 78 7.80 -9.37 16.24
CA VAL A 78 8.88 -8.84 15.40
C VAL A 78 9.08 -9.69 14.14
N VAL A 79 9.03 -11.02 14.26
CA VAL A 79 9.09 -11.93 13.11
C VAL A 79 7.88 -11.74 12.19
N LEU A 80 6.67 -11.67 12.73
CA LEU A 80 5.45 -11.41 11.95
C LEU A 80 5.51 -10.06 11.22
N LEU A 81 6.01 -9.01 11.90
CA LEU A 81 6.24 -7.71 11.29
C LEU A 81 7.28 -7.80 10.16
N GLY A 82 8.41 -8.47 10.38
CA GLY A 82 9.41 -8.71 9.32
C GLY A 82 8.82 -9.49 8.14
N ALA A 83 8.04 -10.53 8.41
CA ALA A 83 7.35 -11.32 7.41
C ALA A 83 6.30 -10.52 6.64
N SER A 84 5.68 -9.50 7.25
CA SER A 84 4.72 -8.63 6.55
C SER A 84 5.33 -7.81 5.42
N PHE A 85 6.67 -7.60 5.43
CA PHE A 85 7.39 -6.96 4.32
C PHE A 85 7.79 -7.94 3.22
N TYR A 86 7.66 -9.25 3.46
CA TYR A 86 7.95 -10.25 2.44
C TYR A 86 6.85 -10.21 1.37
N SER A 87 7.24 -9.85 0.16
CA SER A 87 6.42 -9.99 -1.03
C SER A 87 7.04 -11.12 -1.88
N PRO A 88 6.42 -12.32 -1.95
CA PRO A 88 6.95 -13.37 -2.81
C PRO A 88 6.96 -12.89 -4.26
N PRO A 89 7.97 -13.28 -5.05
CA PRO A 89 7.95 -13.06 -6.49
C PRO A 89 6.66 -13.66 -7.05
N ARG A 90 5.81 -12.82 -7.64
CA ARG A 90 4.68 -13.31 -8.44
C ARG A 90 5.26 -13.83 -9.74
N GLU A 91 5.05 -15.11 -10.06
CA GLU A 91 5.31 -15.61 -11.41
C GLU A 91 4.44 -14.82 -12.39
N GLY A 92 5.08 -13.95 -13.18
CA GLY A 92 4.44 -12.89 -13.96
C GLY A 92 4.77 -11.52 -13.39
N ASP A 93 5.97 -11.03 -13.71
CA ASP A 93 6.46 -9.72 -13.32
C ASP A 93 5.51 -8.58 -13.75
N GLY A 94 5.16 -7.73 -12.79
CA GLY A 94 4.98 -6.30 -13.03
C GLY A 94 3.55 -5.76 -13.12
N GLY A 95 2.86 -5.63 -11.98
CA GLY A 95 1.81 -4.62 -11.79
C GLY A 95 0.36 -5.10 -11.86
N PRO A 96 -0.61 -4.17 -11.81
CA PRO A 96 -2.04 -4.47 -11.89
C PRO A 96 -2.39 -5.44 -13.03
N PRO A 97 -3.51 -6.18 -12.95
CA PRO A 97 -3.87 -7.20 -13.95
C PRO A 97 -3.98 -6.66 -15.40
N PHE A 98 -4.05 -5.35 -15.58
CA PHE A 98 -4.03 -4.71 -16.90
C PHE A 98 -2.62 -4.52 -17.50
N VAL A 99 -1.55 -4.62 -16.71
CA VAL A 99 -0.20 -4.28 -17.18
C VAL A 99 0.30 -5.27 -18.22
N ALA A 100 0.12 -6.58 -18.00
CA ALA A 100 0.53 -7.58 -18.98
C ALA A 100 -0.20 -7.40 -20.35
N PRO A 101 -1.53 -7.24 -20.40
CA PRO A 101 -2.22 -6.89 -21.64
C PRO A 101 -1.75 -5.57 -22.27
N VAL A 102 -1.54 -4.51 -21.48
CA VAL A 102 -1.09 -3.20 -21.99
C VAL A 102 0.34 -3.28 -22.55
N ALA A 103 1.23 -3.98 -21.87
CA ALA A 103 2.60 -4.21 -22.33
C ALA A 103 2.63 -5.03 -23.62
N ALA A 104 1.78 -6.06 -23.73
CA ALA A 104 1.62 -6.85 -24.95
C ALA A 104 1.12 -6.00 -26.12
N LEU A 105 0.12 -5.13 -25.90
CA LEU A 105 -0.38 -4.19 -26.91
C LEU A 105 0.66 -3.14 -27.30
N ALA A 106 1.42 -2.61 -26.33
CA ALA A 106 2.47 -1.62 -26.60
C ALA A 106 3.65 -2.17 -27.41
N GLY A 107 3.95 -3.47 -27.27
CA GLY A 107 4.97 -4.19 -28.03
C GLY A 107 4.48 -4.73 -29.38
N ALA A 108 3.17 -4.77 -29.63
CA ALA A 108 2.59 -5.24 -30.87
C ALA A 108 2.88 -4.28 -32.04
N PRO A 109 2.89 -4.77 -33.31
CA PRO A 109 3.06 -3.92 -34.48
C PRO A 109 2.04 -2.78 -34.53
N MET A 110 2.43 -1.63 -35.10
CA MET A 110 1.54 -0.46 -35.21
C MET A 110 0.21 -0.74 -35.89
N ALA A 111 0.21 -1.55 -36.95
CA ALA A 111 -1.01 -2.00 -37.60
C ALA A 111 -1.97 -2.73 -36.63
N THR A 112 -1.46 -3.63 -35.78
CA THR A 112 -2.25 -4.38 -34.80
C THR A 112 -2.79 -3.46 -33.70
N LEU A 113 -1.99 -2.51 -33.21
CA LEU A 113 -2.46 -1.53 -32.23
C LEU A 113 -3.55 -0.64 -32.83
N ALA A 114 -3.38 -0.20 -34.08
CA ALA A 114 -4.34 0.62 -34.79
C ALA A 114 -5.68 -0.10 -34.98
N GLU A 115 -5.66 -1.39 -35.33
CA GLU A 115 -6.85 -2.23 -35.44
C GLU A 115 -7.60 -2.34 -34.09
N VAL A 116 -6.88 -2.61 -33.00
CA VAL A 116 -7.46 -2.67 -31.65
C VAL A 116 -8.02 -1.31 -31.22
N ALA A 117 -7.39 -0.21 -31.63
CA ALA A 117 -7.83 1.15 -31.34
C ALA A 117 -8.97 1.65 -32.26
N GLY A 118 -9.31 0.91 -33.32
CA GLY A 118 -10.28 1.34 -34.33
C GLY A 118 -9.82 2.55 -35.14
N LEU A 119 -8.51 2.72 -35.33
CA LEU A 119 -7.88 3.83 -36.05
C LEU A 119 -7.11 3.33 -37.28
N SER A 120 -6.81 4.24 -38.20
CA SER A 120 -5.80 3.96 -39.23
C SER A 120 -4.40 4.00 -38.63
N GLU A 121 -3.47 3.23 -39.21
CA GLU A 121 -2.07 3.22 -38.77
C GLU A 121 -1.44 4.62 -38.87
N ASP A 122 -1.72 5.35 -39.96
CA ASP A 122 -1.22 6.72 -40.14
C ASP A 122 -1.71 7.67 -39.05
N GLU A 123 -2.93 7.48 -38.56
CA GLU A 123 -3.50 8.30 -37.49
C GLU A 123 -2.84 8.01 -36.14
N VAL A 124 -2.53 6.75 -35.83
CA VAL A 124 -1.78 6.40 -34.61
C VAL A 124 -0.37 6.99 -34.66
N ARG A 125 0.33 6.88 -35.80
CA ARG A 125 1.66 7.47 -35.99
C ARG A 125 1.63 9.00 -35.90
N ALA A 126 0.61 9.64 -36.48
CA ALA A 126 0.42 11.09 -36.37
C ALA A 126 0.21 11.53 -34.92
N ARG A 127 -0.56 10.77 -34.12
CA ARG A 127 -0.75 11.04 -32.69
C ARG A 127 0.55 10.88 -31.90
N LEU A 128 1.37 9.86 -32.19
CA LEU A 128 2.69 9.70 -31.56
C LEU A 128 3.61 10.90 -31.86
N ARG A 129 3.66 11.35 -33.12
CA ARG A 129 4.42 12.54 -33.52
C ARG A 129 3.93 13.80 -32.83
N ASN A 130 2.61 14.01 -32.76
CA ASN A 130 2.01 15.15 -32.07
C ASN A 130 2.30 15.15 -30.56
N ALA A 131 2.48 13.96 -29.97
CA ALA A 131 2.89 13.79 -28.59
C ALA A 131 4.41 13.88 -28.37
N GLY A 132 5.20 14.10 -29.43
CA GLY A 132 6.66 14.24 -29.36
C GLY A 132 7.45 12.94 -29.39
N PHE A 133 6.84 11.83 -29.82
CA PHE A 133 7.47 10.51 -29.94
C PHE A 133 7.76 10.14 -31.40
N ASP A 134 8.64 9.16 -31.59
CA ASP A 134 8.96 8.62 -32.91
C ASP A 134 7.78 7.85 -33.49
N GLY A 135 7.08 8.48 -34.45
CA GLY A 135 5.93 7.86 -35.13
C GLY A 135 6.31 6.83 -36.18
N ASP A 136 7.59 6.69 -36.54
CA ASP A 136 8.06 5.72 -37.53
C ASP A 136 8.61 4.45 -36.87
N ALA A 137 8.60 4.41 -35.53
CA ALA A 137 8.95 3.25 -34.74
C ALA A 137 8.01 2.05 -35.02
N PRO A 138 8.53 0.81 -34.93
CA PRO A 138 7.75 -0.39 -35.23
C PRO A 138 6.60 -0.67 -34.23
N ASN A 139 6.69 -0.12 -33.02
CA ASN A 139 5.70 -0.24 -31.95
C ASN A 139 5.83 0.90 -30.92
N VAL A 140 4.86 1.01 -30.00
CA VAL A 140 4.83 2.08 -28.98
C VAL A 140 6.00 1.95 -28.01
N THR A 141 6.39 0.72 -27.66
CA THR A 141 7.54 0.49 -26.79
C THR A 141 8.84 1.06 -27.37
N ALA A 142 9.05 0.94 -28.68
CA ALA A 142 10.20 1.52 -29.36
C ALA A 142 10.09 3.06 -29.47
N ALA A 143 8.88 3.60 -29.63
CA ALA A 143 8.63 5.04 -29.72
C ALA A 143 8.79 5.79 -28.39
N VAL A 144 8.37 5.17 -27.27
CA VAL A 144 8.22 5.84 -25.96
C VAL A 144 9.22 5.33 -24.90
N GLY A 145 9.82 4.16 -25.12
CA GLY A 145 10.65 3.46 -24.14
C GLY A 145 9.84 2.46 -23.30
N ARG A 146 10.54 1.51 -22.66
CA ARG A 146 9.93 0.45 -21.83
C ARG A 146 9.44 0.94 -20.47
N GLU A 147 9.90 2.10 -20.01
CA GLU A 147 9.49 2.66 -18.73
C GLU A 147 8.46 3.76 -18.93
N PRO A 148 7.28 3.68 -18.28
CA PRO A 148 6.46 4.86 -18.14
C PRO A 148 7.26 5.89 -17.34
N ARG A 149 7.55 7.05 -17.93
CA ARG A 149 8.03 8.21 -17.16
C ARG A 149 6.95 8.53 -16.14
N MET A 150 7.20 8.20 -14.86
CA MET A 150 6.39 8.67 -13.73
C MET A 150 6.58 10.16 -13.53
#